data_AF-A0ABD3WYG5-F1
#
_entry.id   AF-A0ABD3WYG5-F1
#
_cell.length_a   1.000
_cell.length_b   1.000
_cell.length_c   1.000
_cell.angle_alpha   90.00
_cell.angle_beta   90.00
_cell.angle_gamma   90.00
#
_symmetry.space_group_name_H-M   'P 1'
#
loop_
_entity.id
_entity.type
_entity.pdbx_description
1 polymer ?
#
loop_
_entity_poly.entity_id
_entity_poly.type
_entity_poly.pdbx_seq_one_letter_code
_entity_poly.pdbx_strand_id
1 'polypeptide(L)'
;MRAIFWIAVFAVCITKALCSCFFGEINMEKTVSGKIRNYCEYEGIKVMPGAKFDTLDCYRCACSKDGLECCGFGYMAGVMEPPTGCDIINDGCEPLIVKATDHTKRCGTGKPVLRKP
;
A
#
# COMPACT_ATOMS: atom_id res chain seq x y z
N MET A 1 7.73 -3.63 -41.46
CA MET A 1 8.47 -3.41 -40.19
C MET A 1 8.14 -2.02 -39.60
N ARG A 2 6.89 -1.74 -39.22
CA ARG A 2 6.48 -0.43 -38.63
C ARG A 2 5.58 -0.56 -37.39
N ALA A 3 5.12 -1.76 -37.05
CA ALA A 3 4.17 -1.99 -35.96
C ALA A 3 4.80 -2.35 -34.60
N ILE A 4 6.07 -2.80 -34.59
CA ILE A 4 6.72 -3.30 -33.36
C ILE A 4 7.22 -2.15 -32.48
N PHE A 5 7.53 -0.99 -33.07
CA PHE A 5 8.08 0.17 -32.35
C PHE A 5 7.06 0.89 -31.45
N TRP A 6 5.76 0.74 -31.70
CA TRP A 6 4.71 1.39 -30.89
C TRP A 6 4.39 0.64 -29.59
N ILE A 7 4.62 -0.68 -29.55
CA ILE A 7 4.27 -1.51 -28.39
C ILE A 7 5.24 -1.26 -27.22
N ALA A 8 6.51 -0.96 -27.51
CA ALA A 8 7.52 -0.73 -26.47
C ALA A 8 7.31 0.59 -25.70
N VAL A 9 6.73 1.63 -26.32
CA VAL A 9 6.55 2.94 -25.67
C VAL A 9 5.38 2.92 -24.69
N PHE A 10 4.35 2.10 -24.91
CA PHE A 10 3.22 1.96 -23.98
C PHE A 10 3.54 1.13 -22.73
N ALA A 11 4.58 0.31 -22.74
CA ALA A 11 4.94 -0.56 -21.61
C ALA A 11 5.73 0.16 -20.50
N VAL A 12 6.30 1.34 -20.77
CA VAL A 12 7.29 1.98 -19.88
C VAL A 12 6.67 2.85 -18.78
N CYS A 13 5.36 3.15 -18.82
CA CYS A 13 4.74 4.04 -17.83
C CYS A 13 3.99 3.33 -16.68
N ILE A 14 4.00 2.00 -16.58
CA ILE A 14 3.31 1.25 -15.49
C ILE A 14 4.31 0.60 -14.53
N THR A 15 5.51 1.14 -14.39
CA THR A 15 6.30 0.87 -13.19
C THR A 15 5.78 1.77 -12.08
N LYS A 16 4.79 1.29 -11.31
CA LYS A 16 4.50 1.87 -9.99
C LYS A 16 5.85 1.87 -9.26
N ALA A 17 6.39 3.06 -9.01
CA ALA A 17 7.66 3.21 -8.34
C ALA A 17 7.63 2.37 -7.06
N LEU A 18 8.66 1.55 -6.84
CA LEU A 18 8.88 0.69 -5.67
C LEU A 18 9.09 1.49 -4.37
N CYS A 19 8.52 2.69 -4.27
CA CYS A 19 8.54 3.48 -3.07
C CYS A 19 7.44 2.95 -2.15
N SER A 20 7.78 2.67 -0.89
CA SER A 20 6.79 2.34 0.14
C SER A 20 5.72 3.42 0.25
N CYS A 21 6.00 4.66 -0.18
CA CYS A 21 5.04 5.76 -0.16
C CYS A 21 4.81 6.37 -1.54
N PHE A 22 3.58 6.82 -1.79
CA PHE A 22 3.23 7.71 -2.90
C PHE A 22 2.47 8.94 -2.39
N PHE A 23 2.58 10.02 -3.15
CA PHE A 23 1.97 11.31 -2.82
C PHE A 23 1.05 11.76 -3.95
N GLY A 24 -0.03 12.44 -3.60
CA GLY A 24 -0.98 13.04 -4.53
C GLY A 24 -1.19 14.51 -4.19
N GLU A 25 -1.47 15.32 -5.19
CA GLU A 25 -1.73 16.75 -5.00
C GLU A 25 -3.08 17.02 -4.33
N ILE A 26 -3.20 18.20 -3.72
CA ILE A 26 -4.48 18.69 -3.22
C ILE A 26 -5.27 19.34 -4.36
N ASN A 27 -6.54 18.96 -4.48
CA ASN A 27 -7.46 19.50 -5.46
C ASN A 27 -8.42 20.50 -4.84
N MET A 28 -8.91 21.42 -5.67
CA MET A 28 -9.89 22.44 -5.28
C MET A 28 -11.16 22.30 -6.10
N GLU A 29 -12.31 22.36 -5.43
CA GLU A 29 -13.62 22.41 -6.06
C GLU A 29 -14.37 23.65 -5.61
N LYS A 30 -14.92 24.38 -6.57
CA LYS A 30 -15.81 25.51 -6.31
C LYS A 30 -17.25 25.02 -6.32
N THR A 31 -17.91 25.13 -5.18
CA THR A 31 -19.33 24.79 -5.03
C THR A 31 -20.23 25.80 -5.75
N VAL A 32 -21.50 25.45 -5.95
CA VAL A 32 -22.52 26.33 -6.55
C VAL A 32 -22.70 27.67 -5.83
N SER A 33 -22.44 27.73 -4.53
CA SER A 33 -22.47 28.96 -3.72
C SER A 33 -21.19 29.78 -3.81
N GLY A 34 -20.19 29.32 -4.57
CA GLY A 34 -18.87 29.95 -4.68
C GLY A 34 -17.88 29.57 -3.58
N LYS A 35 -18.27 28.74 -2.60
CA LYS A 35 -17.37 28.26 -1.55
C LYS A 35 -16.33 27.30 -2.14
N ILE A 36 -15.07 27.51 -1.79
CA ILE A 36 -13.94 26.64 -2.16
C ILE A 36 -13.85 25.49 -1.16
N ARG A 37 -13.73 24.26 -1.66
CA ARG A 37 -13.46 23.06 -0.87
C ARG A 37 -12.19 22.39 -1.39
N ASN A 38 -11.27 22.10 -0.48
CA ASN A 38 -10.09 21.33 -0.80
C ASN A 38 -10.36 19.85 -0.53
N TYR A 39 -9.81 18.98 -1.37
CA TYR A 39 -9.93 17.53 -1.25
C TYR A 39 -8.72 16.84 -1.87
N CYS A 40 -8.43 15.63 -1.40
CA CYS A 40 -7.52 14.71 -2.06
C CYS A 40 -8.33 13.73 -2.91
N GLU A 41 -7.75 13.20 -3.97
CA GLU A 41 -8.36 12.12 -4.75
C GLU A 41 -7.59 10.82 -4.54
N TYR A 42 -8.30 9.78 -4.12
CA TYR A 42 -7.77 8.42 -3.99
C TYR A 42 -8.67 7.45 -4.74
N GLU A 43 -8.16 6.85 -5.82
CA GLU A 43 -8.90 5.88 -6.65
C GLU A 43 -10.29 6.36 -7.10
N GLY A 44 -10.40 7.64 -7.48
CA GLY A 44 -11.65 8.27 -7.90
C GLY A 44 -12.56 8.73 -6.76
N ILE A 45 -12.15 8.51 -5.50
CA ILE A 45 -12.87 8.96 -4.31
C ILE A 45 -12.29 10.28 -3.82
N LYS A 46 -13.15 11.28 -3.63
CA LYS A 46 -12.79 12.56 -3.02
C LYS A 46 -12.74 12.43 -1.50
N VAL A 47 -11.56 12.62 -0.94
CA VAL A 47 -11.28 12.53 0.49
C VAL A 47 -11.08 13.93 1.07
N MET A 48 -11.72 14.23 2.19
CA MET A 48 -11.55 15.54 2.83
C MET A 48 -10.22 15.63 3.60
N PRO A 49 -9.61 16.83 3.67
CA PRO A 49 -8.47 17.07 4.55
C PRO A 49 -8.79 16.72 6.00
N GLY A 50 -7.84 16.05 6.67
CA GLY A 50 -7.98 15.50 8.01
C GLY A 50 -8.33 14.01 8.05
N ALA A 51 -8.75 13.42 6.92
CA ALA A 51 -9.02 12.00 6.85
C ALA A 51 -7.74 11.16 6.93
N LYS A 52 -7.82 10.05 7.67
CA LYS A 52 -6.81 8.99 7.73
C LYS A 52 -7.52 7.65 7.58
N PHE A 53 -7.00 6.78 6.72
CA PHE A 53 -7.61 5.49 6.44
C PHE A 53 -6.56 4.47 5.99
N ASP A 54 -6.86 3.20 6.24
CA ASP A 54 -6.05 2.07 5.79
C ASP A 54 -6.78 1.38 4.63
N THR A 55 -6.03 0.91 3.64
CA THR A 55 -6.55 0.20 2.47
C THR A 55 -6.31 -1.30 2.61
N LEU A 56 -7.08 -2.10 1.85
CA LEU A 56 -6.88 -3.56 1.81
C LEU A 56 -5.55 -3.96 1.15
N ASP A 57 -4.99 -3.08 0.33
CA ASP A 57 -3.65 -3.21 -0.25
C ASP A 57 -2.53 -2.77 0.70
N CYS A 58 -2.85 -2.60 1.98
CA CYS A 58 -1.90 -2.33 3.05
C CYS A 58 -1.16 -1.00 2.91
N TYR A 59 -1.88 0.01 2.42
CA TYR A 59 -1.46 1.41 2.49
C TYR A 59 -2.21 2.12 3.60
N ARG A 60 -1.48 2.92 4.36
CA ARG A 60 -2.02 3.90 5.29
C ARG A 60 -1.97 5.26 4.63
N CYS A 61 -3.13 5.83 4.38
CA CYS A 61 -3.31 7.08 3.69
C CYS A 61 -3.74 8.21 4.64
N ALA A 62 -3.23 9.41 4.40
CA ALA A 62 -3.64 10.63 5.07
C ALA A 62 -3.84 11.75 4.04
N CYS A 63 -5.01 12.38 4.07
CA CYS A 63 -5.25 13.61 3.31
C CYS A 63 -5.01 14.81 4.22
N SER A 64 -3.98 15.60 3.93
CA SER A 64 -3.63 16.82 4.67
C SER A 64 -4.03 18.08 3.87
N LYS A 65 -3.57 19.25 4.32
CA LYS A 65 -3.69 20.49 3.54
C LYS A 65 -2.68 20.57 2.40
N ASP A 66 -1.65 19.73 2.43
CA ASP A 66 -0.54 19.74 1.48
C ASP A 66 -0.73 18.69 0.38
N GLY A 67 -1.61 17.70 0.59
CA GLY A 67 -1.91 16.66 -0.39
C GLY A 67 -2.30 15.34 0.26
N LEU A 68 -2.37 14.31 -0.58
CA LEU A 68 -2.50 12.92 -0.16
C LEU A 68 -1.11 12.32 0.07
N GLU A 69 -0.93 11.64 1.17
CA GLU A 69 0.23 10.79 1.42
C GLU A 69 -0.28 9.38 1.73
N CYS A 70 0.23 8.37 1.03
CA CYS A 70 -0.11 6.98 1.26
C CYS A 70 1.15 6.15 1.36
N CYS A 71 1.36 5.51 2.50
CA CYS A 71 2.53 4.69 2.78
C CYS A 71 2.13 3.25 3.09
N GLY A 72 2.82 2.30 2.48
CA GLY A 72 2.74 0.88 2.76
C GLY A 72 3.09 0.62 4.23
N PHE A 73 2.34 -0.28 4.85
CA PHE A 73 2.59 -0.76 6.20
C PHE A 73 2.61 -2.30 6.22
N GLY A 74 3.14 -2.86 7.31
CA GLY A 74 3.29 -4.30 7.44
C GLY A 74 4.12 -4.87 6.28
N TYR A 75 3.64 -5.88 5.55
CA TYR A 75 4.43 -6.47 4.45
C TYR A 75 4.72 -5.49 3.30
N MET A 76 3.91 -4.43 3.14
CA MET A 76 4.15 -3.36 2.16
C MET A 76 5.07 -2.25 2.68
N ALA A 77 5.52 -2.30 3.94
CA ALA A 77 6.42 -1.30 4.50
C ALA A 77 7.82 -1.32 3.86
N GLY A 78 8.23 -2.46 3.31
CA GLY A 78 9.53 -2.64 2.65
C GLY A 78 10.03 -4.08 2.72
N VAL A 79 11.32 -4.27 2.44
CA VAL A 79 11.97 -5.59 2.50
C VAL A 79 12.18 -5.99 3.96
N MET A 80 11.69 -7.17 4.33
CA MET A 80 11.91 -7.79 5.63
C MET A 80 12.75 -9.05 5.47
N GLU A 81 13.82 -9.16 6.26
CA GLU A 81 14.67 -10.35 6.25
C GLU A 81 14.25 -11.29 7.39
N PRO A 82 13.87 -12.54 7.09
CA PRO A 82 13.54 -13.51 8.13
C PRO A 82 14.79 -13.93 8.92
N PRO A 83 14.66 -14.25 10.21
CA PRO A 83 15.72 -14.93 10.95
C PRO A 83 16.09 -16.28 10.31
N THR A 84 17.32 -16.76 10.53
CA THR A 84 17.79 -18.05 10.01
C THR A 84 16.86 -19.20 10.39
N GLY A 85 16.42 -19.97 9.39
CA GLY A 85 15.50 -21.10 9.58
C GLY A 85 14.03 -20.70 9.72
N CYS A 86 13.70 -19.43 9.45
CA CYS A 86 12.35 -18.92 9.37
C CYS A 86 12.02 -18.44 7.96
N ASP A 87 10.74 -18.39 7.64
CA ASP A 87 10.19 -17.70 6.47
C ASP A 87 9.21 -16.61 6.93
N ILE A 88 9.00 -15.59 6.09
CA ILE A 88 7.92 -14.61 6.25
C ILE A 88 6.82 -14.97 5.26
N ILE A 89 5.60 -15.15 5.78
CA ILE A 89 4.40 -15.31 4.97
C ILE A 89 3.47 -14.13 5.19
N ASN A 90 2.71 -13.76 4.16
CA ASN A 90 1.78 -12.63 4.22
C ASN A 90 0.44 -13.10 4.83
N ASP A 91 0.04 -12.51 5.96
CA ASP A 91 -1.25 -12.72 6.60
C ASP A 91 -2.04 -11.40 6.64
N GLY A 92 -2.79 -11.15 5.57
CA GLY A 92 -3.36 -9.82 5.31
C GLY A 92 -2.22 -8.79 5.18
N CYS A 93 -2.29 -7.71 5.97
CA CYS A 93 -1.22 -6.71 6.01
C CYS A 93 -0.08 -7.07 6.97
N GLU A 94 -0.27 -8.04 7.86
CA GLU A 94 0.74 -8.38 8.87
C GLU A 94 1.70 -9.47 8.34
N PRO A 95 3.02 -9.25 8.46
CA PRO A 95 4.00 -10.28 8.15
C PRO A 95 4.00 -11.33 9.28
N LEU A 96 3.79 -12.58 8.92
CA LEU A 96 3.84 -13.69 9.87
C LEU A 96 5.14 -14.48 9.71
N ILE A 97 5.92 -14.55 10.78
CA ILE A 97 7.20 -15.26 10.80
C ILE A 97 6.95 -16.72 11.24
N VAL A 98 7.22 -17.66 10.34
CA VAL A 98 6.99 -19.11 10.54
C VAL A 98 8.28 -19.90 10.41
N LYS A 99 8.33 -21.14 10.89
CA LYS A 99 9.51 -21.99 10.71
C LYS A 99 9.61 -22.41 9.25
N ALA A 100 10.78 -22.29 8.63
CA ALA A 100 10.99 -22.70 7.24
C ALA A 100 10.72 -24.20 7.00
N THR A 101 10.88 -25.02 8.04
CA THR A 101 10.58 -26.46 8.00
C THR A 101 9.13 -26.82 8.27
N ASP A 102 8.32 -25.91 8.84
CA ASP A 102 6.93 -26.15 9.20
C ASP A 102 6.16 -24.83 9.35
N HIS A 103 5.50 -24.41 8.26
CA HIS A 103 4.73 -23.15 8.19
C HIS A 103 3.50 -23.13 9.12
N THR A 104 3.11 -24.26 9.73
CA THR A 104 2.02 -24.29 10.72
C THR A 104 2.43 -23.77 12.09
N LYS A 105 3.74 -23.54 12.30
CA LYS A 105 4.31 -23.11 13.58
C LYS A 105 4.99 -21.75 13.45
N ARG A 106 4.70 -20.86 14.41
CA ARG A 106 5.39 -19.57 14.54
C ARG A 106 6.87 -19.79 14.79
N CYS A 107 7.72 -19.02 14.12
CA CYS A 107 9.15 -19.06 14.36
C CYS A 107 9.49 -18.54 15.76
N GLY A 108 10.59 -19.01 16.35
CA GLY A 108 11.00 -18.70 17.73
C GLY A 108 10.19 -19.40 18.83
N THR A 109 8.85 -19.46 18.73
CA THR A 109 8.00 -20.08 19.77
C THR A 109 7.59 -21.52 19.48
N GLY A 110 7.50 -21.90 18.19
CA GLY A 110 7.00 -23.22 17.79
C GLY A 110 5.50 -23.45 18.02
N LYS A 111 4.76 -22.43 18.48
CA LYS A 111 3.32 -22.51 18.71
C LYS A 111 2.55 -22.54 17.38
N PRO A 112 1.35 -23.16 17.33
CA PRO A 112 0.51 -23.11 16.14
C PRO A 112 0.23 -21.68 15.69
N VAL A 113 0.24 -21.47 14.37
CA VAL A 113 -0.15 -20.20 13.74
C VAL A 113 -1.64 -19.95 13.96
N LEU A 114 -2.47 -20.95 13.66
CA LEU A 114 -3.91 -20.88 13.85
C LEU A 114 -4.25 -20.88 15.34
N ARG A 115 -4.88 -19.79 15.79
CA ARG A 115 -5.54 -19.75 17.09
C ARG A 115 -6.90 -20.42 16.92
N LYS A 116 -7.18 -21.46 17.71
CA LYS A 116 -8.51 -22.05 17.79
C LYS A 116 -9.49 -20.94 18.19
N PRO A 117 -10.65 -20.78 17.50
CA PRO A 117 -11.62 -19.75 17.81
C PRO A 117 -12.17 -19.90 19.24
#